data_AF-A0A968WZ75-F1
#
_entry.id   AF-A0A968WZ75-F1
#
_cell.length_a   1.000
_cell.length_b   1.000
_cell.length_c   1.000
_cell.angle_alpha   90.00
_cell.angle_beta   90.00
_cell.angle_gamma   90.00
#
_symmetry.space_group_name_H-M   'P 1'
#
loop_
_entity.id
_entity.type
_entity.pdbx_description
1 polymer ?
#
loop_
_entity_poly.entity_id
_entity_poly.type
_entity_poly.pdbx_seq_one_letter_code
_entity_poly.pdbx_strand_id
1 'polypeptide(L)'
;MDRVKKQACDTELVFCHSGQRNLFIFKDAVIVVFKKLDENLKSQNYPTPAAQRFNEQKEIEGIPASLPRIELGYVTDVAGASLNGIYAVRRLGHIIDWSINLSDADEPRQRDIKFA
;
A
#
# COMPACT_ATOMS: atom_id res chain seq x y z
N MET A 1 -13.25 8.53 18.47
CA MET A 1 -12.71 7.29 19.06
C MET A 1 -13.53 6.13 18.54
N ASP A 2 -12.98 5.34 17.62
CA ASP A 2 -13.66 4.12 17.19
C ASP A 2 -12.69 2.95 17.09
N ARG A 3 -13.19 1.79 17.52
CA ARG A 3 -12.46 0.64 18.05
C ARG A 3 -11.76 -0.20 16.97
N VAL A 4 -10.48 -0.53 17.21
CA VAL A 4 -9.79 -1.65 16.56
C VAL A 4 -10.54 -2.95 16.89
N LYS A 5 -11.01 -3.68 15.89
CA LYS A 5 -11.61 -5.01 16.07
C LYS A 5 -10.97 -6.00 15.09
N LYS A 6 -10.52 -7.13 15.68
CA LYS A 6 -9.85 -8.32 15.13
C LYS A 6 -8.33 -8.22 14.99
N GLN A 7 -7.63 -8.48 16.08
CA GLN A 7 -6.26 -8.96 16.05
C GLN A 7 -6.26 -10.36 15.41
N ALA A 8 -5.59 -10.52 14.29
CA ALA A 8 -5.44 -11.80 13.61
C ALA A 8 -4.00 -12.30 13.84
N CYS A 9 -3.88 -13.23 14.79
CA CYS A 9 -2.74 -14.12 15.07
C CYS A 9 -1.34 -13.50 15.30
N ASP A 10 -0.80 -13.84 16.49
CA ASP A 10 0.59 -13.72 16.94
C ASP A 10 1.16 -12.30 17.14
N THR A 11 2.22 -12.23 17.94
CA THR A 11 3.02 -11.03 18.27
C THR A 11 3.63 -10.35 17.04
N GLU A 12 3.63 -11.05 15.91
CA GLU A 12 4.34 -10.68 14.69
C GLU A 12 3.48 -9.92 13.67
N LEU A 13 2.14 -9.95 13.81
CA LEU A 13 1.22 -9.27 12.90
C LEU A 13 0.09 -8.58 13.67
N VAL A 14 0.01 -7.26 13.53
CA VAL A 14 -1.09 -6.47 14.08
C VAL A 14 -1.98 -5.97 12.95
N PHE A 15 -3.25 -6.35 12.99
CA PHE A 15 -4.28 -5.75 12.15
C PHE A 15 -4.93 -4.56 12.87
N CYS A 16 -4.94 -3.42 12.20
CA CYS A 16 -5.52 -2.17 12.69
C CYS A 16 -6.54 -1.63 11.68
N HIS A 17 -7.70 -1.22 12.20
CA HIS A 17 -8.68 -0.47 11.42
C HIS A 17 -8.68 0.98 11.90
N SER A 18 -8.35 1.92 11.02
CA SER A 18 -8.27 3.35 11.34
C SER A 18 -9.07 4.16 10.31
N GLY A 19 -10.21 4.71 10.73
CA GLY A 19 -11.15 5.38 9.84
C GLY A 19 -11.71 4.43 8.79
N GLN A 20 -11.35 4.62 7.51
CA GLN A 20 -11.71 3.73 6.41
C GLN A 20 -10.53 2.88 5.91
N ARG A 21 -9.45 2.76 6.69
CA ARG A 21 -8.24 2.03 6.30
C ARG A 21 -8.09 0.75 7.10
N ASN A 22 -7.69 -0.29 6.38
CA ASN A 22 -7.20 -1.54 6.93
C ASN A 22 -5.68 -1.52 6.85
N LEU A 23 -5.01 -1.66 7.99
CA LEU A 23 -3.56 -1.60 8.14
C LEU A 23 -3.06 -2.94 8.69
N PHE A 24 -1.95 -3.40 8.15
CA PHE A 24 -1.25 -4.59 8.62
C PHE A 24 0.15 -4.17 9.06
N ILE A 25 0.47 -4.36 10.33
CA ILE A 25 1.77 -4.00 10.91
C ILE A 25 2.52 -5.30 11.15
N PHE A 26 3.65 -5.49 10.46
CA PHE A 26 4.46 -6.69 10.56
C PHE A 26 5.68 -6.43 11.44
N LYS A 27 5.80 -7.16 12.55
CA LYS A 27 6.95 -7.20 13.49
C LYS A 27 7.54 -5.82 13.85
N ASP A 28 6.70 -4.80 13.98
CA ASP A 28 7.13 -3.41 14.16
C ASP A 28 8.21 -2.96 13.15
N ALA A 29 8.15 -3.50 11.93
CA ALA A 29 9.12 -3.23 10.87
C ALA A 29 8.49 -2.46 9.71
N VAL A 30 7.21 -2.71 9.41
CA VAL A 30 6.53 -2.11 8.27
C VAL A 30 5.02 -2.07 8.47
N ILE A 31 4.40 -1.02 7.94
CA ILE A 31 2.94 -0.89 7.83
C ILE A 31 2.56 -1.09 6.36
N VAL A 32 1.63 -2.00 6.13
CA VAL A 32 1.16 -2.38 4.80
C VAL A 32 -0.32 -2.06 4.64
N VAL A 33 -0.67 -1.56 3.45
CA VAL A 33 -2.06 -1.41 3.01
C VAL A 33 -2.26 -2.03 1.65
N PHE A 34 -3.46 -2.57 1.41
CA PHE A 34 -3.83 -3.14 0.13
C PHE A 34 -4.64 -2.13 -0.70
N LYS A 35 -4.24 -1.89 -1.95
CA LYS A 35 -4.91 -0.91 -2.83
C LYS A 35 -4.96 -1.32 -4.29
N LYS A 36 -5.88 -0.73 -5.04
CA LYS A 36 -5.78 -0.63 -6.51
C LYS A 36 -4.82 0.51 -6.85
N LEU A 37 -3.89 0.25 -7.77
CA LEU A 37 -2.93 1.21 -8.30
C LEU A 37 -3.27 1.52 -9.78
N ASP A 38 -2.86 2.69 -10.22
CA ASP A 38 -2.83 3.06 -11.64
C ASP A 38 -1.54 2.56 -12.33
N GLU A 39 -1.46 2.79 -13.63
CA GLU A 39 -0.29 2.46 -14.46
C GLU A 39 1.00 3.21 -14.05
N ASN A 40 0.91 4.22 -13.17
CA ASN A 40 2.03 4.96 -12.61
C ASN A 40 2.33 4.53 -11.16
N LEU A 41 1.77 3.40 -10.72
CA LEU A 41 1.86 2.84 -9.36
C LEU A 41 1.35 3.77 -8.26
N LYS A 42 0.42 4.67 -8.57
CA LYS A 42 -0.23 5.55 -7.61
C LYS A 42 -1.61 5.02 -7.26
N SER A 43 -1.96 5.08 -5.97
CA SER A 43 -3.32 4.74 -5.55
C SER A 43 -4.36 5.71 -6.09
N GLN A 44 -5.46 5.23 -6.65
CA GLN A 44 -6.52 6.06 -7.25
C GLN A 44 -7.61 6.57 -6.29
N ASN A 45 -7.45 6.39 -4.97
CA ASN A 45 -8.47 6.84 -4.02
C ASN A 45 -8.49 8.36 -3.85
N TYR A 46 -9.65 8.90 -3.47
CA TYR A 46 -9.83 10.32 -3.14
C TYR A 46 -8.79 10.76 -2.07
N PRO A 47 -8.03 11.85 -2.30
CA PRO A 47 -6.96 12.28 -1.42
C PRO A 47 -7.52 12.88 -0.13
N THR A 48 -7.74 12.03 0.88
CA THR A 48 -8.05 12.49 2.24
C THR A 48 -6.79 12.96 2.97
N PRO A 49 -6.88 13.83 3.99
CA PRO A 49 -5.71 14.26 4.77
C PRO A 49 -4.92 13.08 5.37
N ALA A 50 -5.63 12.03 5.81
CA ALA A 50 -5.00 10.79 6.26
C ALA A 50 -4.29 10.03 5.12
N ALA A 51 -4.78 10.10 3.88
CA ALA A 51 -4.13 9.51 2.71
C ALA A 51 -2.82 10.25 2.39
N GLN A 52 -2.88 11.57 2.42
CA GLN A 52 -1.74 12.43 2.18
C GLN A 52 -0.65 12.17 3.23
N ARG A 53 -1.01 12.19 4.53
CA ARG A 53 -0.06 11.86 5.61
C ARG A 53 0.54 10.46 5.49
N PHE A 54 -0.25 9.47 5.05
CA PHE A 54 0.24 8.12 4.80
C PHE A 54 1.31 8.12 3.70
N ASN A 55 0.97 8.72 2.55
CA ASN A 55 1.87 8.76 1.40
C ASN A 55 3.12 9.60 1.69
N GLU A 56 3.00 10.67 2.48
CA GLU A 56 4.10 11.55 2.90
C GLU A 56 4.97 10.95 4.02
N GLN A 57 4.65 9.74 4.50
CA GLN A 57 5.34 9.12 5.64
C GLN A 57 5.32 10.02 6.90
N LYS A 58 4.26 10.81 7.10
CA LYS A 58 4.06 11.66 8.29
C LYS A 58 3.31 10.95 9.40
N GLU A 59 3.40 11.45 10.62
CA GLU A 59 2.65 10.90 11.75
C GLU A 59 1.14 10.83 11.46
N ILE A 60 0.52 9.72 11.87
CA ILE A 60 -0.93 9.54 11.86
C ILE A 60 -1.32 9.04 13.24
N GLU A 61 -2.34 9.66 13.83
CA GLU A 61 -2.83 9.30 15.16
C GLU A 61 -3.17 7.80 15.23
N GLY A 62 -2.64 7.13 16.26
CA GLY A 62 -2.84 5.68 16.48
C GLY A 62 -2.02 4.77 15.57
N ILE A 63 -1.08 5.31 14.79
CA ILE A 63 -0.19 4.54 13.90
C ILE A 63 1.27 4.95 14.18
N PRO A 64 2.18 4.00 14.41
CA PRO A 64 3.60 4.31 14.61
C PRO A 64 4.19 5.09 13.42
N ALA A 65 4.70 6.30 13.68
CA ALA A 65 5.30 7.15 12.64
C ALA A 65 6.68 6.66 12.18
N SER A 66 7.37 5.88 13.02
CA SER A 66 8.72 5.36 12.76
C SER A 66 8.76 4.28 11.69
N LEU A 67 7.63 3.64 11.39
CA LEU A 67 7.60 2.50 10.49
C LEU A 67 7.37 2.95 9.04
N PRO A 68 8.14 2.41 8.08
CA PRO A 68 7.88 2.64 6.66
C PRO A 68 6.48 2.14 6.30
N ARG A 69 5.79 2.93 5.48
CA ARG A 69 4.50 2.58 4.91
C ARG A 69 4.62 2.15 3.47
N ILE A 70 4.06 0.99 3.18
CA ILE A 70 4.10 0.35 1.87
C ILE A 70 2.68 0.10 1.39
N GLU A 71 2.43 0.46 0.14
CA GLU A 71 1.21 0.08 -0.57
C GLU A 71 1.51 -1.24 -1.31
N LEU A 72 0.83 -2.31 -0.92
CA LEU A 72 0.73 -3.51 -1.74
C LEU A 72 -0.50 -3.33 -2.64
N GLY A 73 -0.31 -3.34 -3.94
CA GLY A 73 -1.44 -3.07 -4.81
C GLY A 73 -1.34 -3.67 -6.18
N TYR A 74 -2.50 -3.81 -6.80
CA TYR A 74 -2.61 -4.39 -8.14
C TYR A 74 -2.93 -3.31 -9.17
N VAL A 75 -2.36 -3.48 -10.35
CA VAL A 75 -2.63 -2.69 -11.56
C VAL A 75 -3.47 -3.55 -12.50
N THR A 76 -4.55 -2.99 -13.04
CA THR A 76 -5.37 -3.68 -14.04
C THR A 76 -4.98 -3.24 -15.44
N ASP A 77 -5.37 -4.01 -16.45
CA ASP A 77 -5.39 -3.52 -17.83
C ASP A 77 -6.35 -2.32 -17.99
N VAL A 78 -6.28 -1.69 -19.16
CA VAL A 78 -7.11 -0.51 -19.50
C VAL A 78 -8.61 -0.84 -19.45
N ALA A 79 -8.98 -2.08 -19.76
CA ALA A 79 -10.36 -2.56 -19.71
C ALA A 79 -10.83 -2.90 -18.28
N GLY A 80 -9.93 -2.98 -17.30
CA GLY A 80 -10.21 -3.51 -15.97
C GLY A 80 -10.52 -5.01 -15.95
N ALA A 81 -10.31 -5.73 -17.05
CA ALA A 81 -10.69 -7.13 -17.24
C ALA A 81 -9.60 -8.10 -16.76
N SER A 82 -8.35 -7.64 -16.69
CA SER A 82 -7.23 -8.46 -16.24
C SER A 82 -6.27 -7.69 -15.34
N LEU A 83 -5.48 -8.44 -14.56
CA LEU A 83 -4.36 -7.90 -13.78
C LEU A 83 -3.13 -7.77 -14.69
N ASN A 84 -2.54 -6.58 -14.70
CA ASN A 84 -1.21 -6.31 -15.28
C ASN A 84 -0.09 -6.62 -14.28
N GLY A 85 -0.39 -6.64 -12.99
CA GLY A 85 0.56 -7.05 -11.96
C GLY A 85 0.17 -6.61 -10.55
N ILE A 86 0.91 -7.12 -9.58
CA ILE A 86 0.87 -6.80 -8.16
C ILE A 86 2.23 -6.20 -7.79
N TYR A 87 2.23 -5.10 -7.05
CA TYR A 87 3.41 -4.33 -6.74
C TYR A 87 3.46 -4.00 -5.25
N ALA A 88 4.66 -4.00 -4.67
CA ALA A 88 4.94 -3.28 -3.44
C ALA A 88 5.54 -1.92 -3.78
N VAL A 89 4.98 -0.86 -3.19
CA VAL A 89 5.33 0.51 -3.53
C VAL A 89 5.57 1.30 -2.26
N ARG A 90 6.72 1.94 -2.14
CA ARG A 90 6.97 2.96 -1.13
C ARG A 90 6.88 4.34 -1.77
N ARG A 91 6.14 5.22 -1.11
CA ARG A 91 5.95 6.60 -1.55
C ARG A 91 6.52 7.60 -0.56
N LEU A 92 6.93 8.74 -1.12
CA LEU A 92 7.26 9.97 -0.40
C LEU A 92 6.42 11.10 -1.02
N GLY A 93 5.18 11.21 -0.53
CA GLY A 93 4.16 12.11 -1.04
C GLY A 93 3.72 11.72 -2.46
N HIS A 94 4.13 12.52 -3.45
CA HIS A 94 3.78 12.34 -4.85
C HIS A 94 4.81 11.52 -5.64
N ILE A 95 5.95 11.22 -5.04
CA ILE A 95 7.07 10.52 -5.65
C ILE A 95 7.03 9.05 -5.23
N ILE A 96 7.31 8.15 -6.17
CA ILE A 96 7.62 6.75 -5.89
C ILE A 96 9.09 6.71 -5.48
N ASP A 97 9.36 6.36 -4.23
CA ASP A 97 10.73 6.21 -3.73
C ASP A 97 11.34 4.91 -4.27
N TRP A 98 10.58 3.82 -4.15
CA TRP A 98 10.88 2.57 -4.83
C TRP A 98 9.61 1.76 -5.07
N SER A 99 9.69 0.83 -6.02
CA SER A 99 8.67 -0.18 -6.23
C SER A 99 9.32 -1.50 -6.64
N ILE A 100 8.62 -2.60 -6.36
CA ILE A 100 8.99 -3.95 -6.81
C ILE A 100 7.72 -4.65 -7.30
N ASN A 101 7.83 -5.32 -8.45
CA ASN A 101 6.79 -6.21 -8.95
C ASN A 101 6.85 -7.52 -8.16
N LEU A 102 5.72 -7.90 -7.56
CA LEU A 102 5.55 -9.11 -6.76
C LEU A 102 4.86 -10.24 -7.54
N SER A 103 4.48 -9.99 -8.79
CA SER A 103 3.87 -11.01 -9.65
C SER A 103 4.94 -11.95 -10.20
N ASP A 104 4.53 -13.16 -10.56
CA ASP A 104 5.45 -14.19 -11.04
C ASP A 104 6.08 -13.77 -12.38
N ALA A 105 7.41 -13.86 -12.48
CA ALA A 105 8.16 -13.35 -13.63
C ALA A 105 7.78 -14.02 -14.96
N ASP A 106 7.26 -15.24 -14.87
CA ASP A 106 6.83 -16.05 -16.01
C ASP A 106 5.37 -15.75 -16.45
N GLU A 107 4.64 -14.86 -15.77
CA GLU A 107 3.33 -14.44 -16.24
C GLU A 107 3.44 -13.43 -17.39
N PRO A 108 2.86 -13.72 -18.58
CA PRO A 108 3.03 -12.94 -19.81
C PRO A 108 2.37 -11.54 -19.77
N ARG A 109 1.84 -11.10 -18.63
CA ARG A 109 1.05 -9.87 -18.47
C ARG A 109 1.83 -8.70 -17.88
N GLN A 110 3.13 -8.89 -17.61
CA GLN A 110 3.96 -7.88 -16.97
C GLN A 110 4.49 -6.85 -17.97
N ARG A 111 4.30 -5.57 -17.67
CA ARG A 111 5.14 -4.51 -18.22
C ARG A 111 5.94 -3.93 -17.08
N ASP A 112 7.26 -3.98 -17.18
CA ASP A 112 8.13 -3.20 -16.31
C ASP A 112 7.76 -1.73 -16.48
N ILE A 113 7.21 -1.12 -15.44
CA ILE A 113 6.99 0.32 -15.41
C ILE A 113 8.36 0.94 -15.18
N LYS A 114 9.01 1.35 -16.27
CA LYS A 114 10.26 2.09 -16.22
C LYS A 114 9.96 3.52 -15.78
N PHE A 115 10.58 3.92 -14.68
CA PHE A 115 10.60 5.33 -14.27
C PHE A 115 11.66 6.05 -15.13
N ALA A 116 11.26 7.16 -15.73
CA ALA A 116 12.16 8.08 -16.44
C ALA A 116 12.88 9.01 -15.46
#